data_AF-A0A351DNB5-F1
#
_entry.id   AF-A0A351DNB5-F1
#
_cell.length_a   1.000
_cell.length_b   1.000
_cell.length_c   1.000
_cell.angle_alpha   90.00
_cell.angle_beta   90.00
_cell.angle_gamma   90.00
#
_symmetry.space_group_name_H-M   'P 1'
#
loop_
_entity.id
_entity.type
_entity.pdbx_description
1 polymer ?
#
loop_
_entity_poly.entity_id
_entity_poly.type
_entity_poly.pdbx_seq_one_letter_code
_entity_poly.pdbx_strand_id
1 'polypeptide(L)'
;ILYADRITDSMRRAMDETERRRNKQIAFNEDNGITPTTIQKRIDDVMEGAHRETPGSRGRKAKDKAAKSRAETLMPKNPQTLTPQQLAKEITRLEDEMFQAAKSLEFERAAAIRDAVAELQSLAFK
;
A
#
# COMPACT_ATOMS: atom_id res chain seq x y z
N ILE A 1 0.70 12.15 -19.29
CA ILE A 1 0.85 11.96 -20.75
C ILE A 1 -0.56 11.82 -21.31
N LEU A 2 -0.90 12.56 -22.36
CA LEU A 2 -2.22 12.49 -22.99
C LEU A 2 -2.07 11.70 -24.30
N TYR A 3 -2.67 10.51 -24.37
CA TYR A 3 -2.72 9.72 -25.61
C TYR A 3 -3.98 10.13 -26.40
N ALA A 4 -3.77 10.72 -27.57
CA ALA A 4 -4.86 11.14 -28.45
C ALA A 4 -4.36 11.30 -29.89
N ASP A 5 -5.20 11.00 -30.87
CA ASP A 5 -4.88 11.15 -32.29
C ASP A 5 -4.88 12.62 -32.75
N ARG A 6 -5.64 13.47 -32.06
CA ARG A 6 -5.72 14.91 -32.35
C ARG A 6 -5.87 15.72 -31.09
N ILE A 7 -5.39 16.97 -31.14
CA ILE A 7 -5.60 17.95 -30.10
C ILE A 7 -6.99 18.55 -30.26
N THR A 8 -7.86 18.31 -29.28
CA THR A 8 -9.16 18.99 -29.20
C THR A 8 -9.00 20.39 -28.61
N ASP A 9 -9.99 21.26 -28.82
CA ASP A 9 -9.95 22.63 -28.25
C ASP A 9 -9.92 22.64 -26.72
N SER A 10 -10.58 21.68 -26.08
CA SER A 10 -10.51 21.52 -24.62
C SER A 10 -9.11 21.10 -24.15
N MET A 11 -8.44 20.21 -24.89
CA MET A 11 -7.05 19.85 -24.60
C MET A 11 -6.13 21.05 -24.78
N ARG A 12 -6.31 21.83 -25.86
CA ARG A 12 -5.55 23.05 -26.13
C ARG A 12 -5.63 24.01 -24.94
N ARG A 13 -6.85 24.37 -24.52
CA ARG A 13 -7.07 25.25 -23.35
C ARG A 13 -6.40 24.72 -22.07
N ALA A 14 -6.50 23.42 -21.82
CA ALA A 14 -5.90 22.81 -20.63
C ALA A 14 -4.37 22.82 -20.67
N MET A 15 -3.77 22.53 -21.84
CA MET A 15 -2.31 22.58 -22.03
C MET A 15 -1.80 24.01 -21.91
N ASP A 16 -2.44 24.97 -22.58
CA ASP A 16 -2.06 26.38 -22.55
C ASP A 16 -2.09 26.94 -21.12
N GLU A 17 -3.14 26.64 -20.34
CA GLU A 17 -3.23 27.08 -18.95
C GLU A 17 -2.21 26.39 -18.05
N THR A 18 -1.88 25.12 -18.31
CA THR A 18 -0.83 24.39 -17.59
C THR A 18 0.53 25.02 -17.85
N GLU A 19 0.83 25.34 -19.11
CA GLU A 19 2.08 25.97 -19.52
C GLU A 19 2.19 27.40 -18.97
N ARG A 20 1.12 28.19 -19.04
CA ARG A 20 1.05 29.55 -18.47
C ARG A 20 1.33 29.54 -16.97
N ARG A 21 0.80 28.56 -16.22
CA ARG A 21 1.07 28.43 -14.77
C ARG A 21 2.50 27.97 -14.51
N ARG A 22 2.98 26.98 -15.26
CA ARG A 22 4.34 26.43 -15.10
C ARG A 22 5.40 27.51 -15.34
N ASN A 23 5.25 28.33 -16.37
CA ASN A 23 6.20 29.40 -16.67
C ASN A 23 6.28 30.43 -15.54
N LYS A 24 5.14 30.80 -14.94
CA LYS A 24 5.12 31.66 -13.75
C LYS A 24 5.81 31.02 -12.54
N GLN A 25 5.61 29.73 -12.32
CA GLN A 25 6.24 28.99 -11.23
C GLN A 25 7.76 28.89 -11.41
N ILE A 26 8.23 28.63 -12.64
CA ILE A 26 9.66 28.57 -12.94
C ILE A 26 10.31 29.93 -12.70
N ALA A 27 9.74 31.00 -13.26
CA ALA A 27 10.26 32.36 -13.05
C ALA A 27 10.31 32.73 -11.57
N PHE A 28 9.22 32.48 -10.82
CA PHE A 28 9.20 32.72 -9.38
C PHE A 28 10.26 31.89 -8.64
N ASN A 29 10.45 30.62 -9.01
CA ASN A 29 11.44 29.77 -8.36
C ASN A 29 12.87 30.24 -8.66
N GLU A 30 13.17 30.66 -9.90
CA GLU A 30 14.47 31.20 -10.29
C GLU A 30 14.77 32.50 -9.56
N ASP A 31 13.82 33.44 -9.54
CA ASP A 31 13.95 34.73 -8.85
C ASP A 31 14.18 34.58 -7.33
N ASN A 32 13.68 33.49 -6.74
CA ASN A 32 13.76 33.22 -5.30
C ASN A 32 14.75 32.10 -4.93
N GLY A 33 15.50 31.55 -5.89
CA GLY A 33 16.44 30.44 -5.66
C GLY A 33 15.81 29.15 -5.11
N ILE A 34 14.53 28.91 -5.42
CA ILE A 34 13.77 27.74 -4.92
C ILE A 34 14.03 26.53 -5.81
N THR A 35 14.54 25.44 -5.24
CA THR A 35 14.60 24.14 -5.92
C THR A 35 13.34 23.33 -5.60
N PRO A 36 12.52 22.93 -6.60
CA PRO A 36 11.29 22.17 -6.35
C PRO A 36 11.57 20.80 -5.71
N THR A 37 10.90 20.51 -4.60
CA THR A 37 10.97 19.21 -3.92
C THR A 37 9.58 18.63 -3.70
N THR A 38 9.43 17.31 -3.80
CA THR A 38 8.16 16.64 -3.51
C THR A 38 7.80 16.76 -2.03
N ILE A 39 6.55 17.13 -1.74
CA ILE A 39 6.03 17.17 -0.37
C ILE A 39 5.95 15.74 0.17
N GLN A 40 6.61 15.48 1.30
CA GLN A 40 6.42 14.25 2.07
C GLN A 40 5.41 14.51 3.18
N LYS A 41 4.17 14.08 2.98
CA LYS A 41 3.11 14.18 3.99
C LYS A 41 2.93 12.82 4.67
N ARG A 42 2.96 12.79 6.00
CA ARG A 42 2.56 11.59 6.75
C ARG A 42 1.06 11.37 6.56
N ILE A 43 0.66 10.11 6.40
CA ILE A 43 -0.75 9.74 6.44
C ILE A 43 -1.10 9.73 7.92
N ASP A 44 -1.93 10.68 8.35
CA ASP A 44 -2.42 10.73 9.72
C ASP A 44 -3.29 9.48 9.93
N ASP A 45 -2.91 8.65 10.88
CA ASP A 45 -3.65 7.43 11.18
C ASP A 45 -4.97 7.86 11.83
N VAL A 46 -6.11 7.43 11.30
CA VAL A 46 -7.44 7.82 11.81
C VAL A 46 -7.64 7.40 13.29
N MET A 47 -6.74 6.54 13.80
CA MET A 47 -6.68 6.05 15.17
C MET A 47 -5.74 6.87 16.09
N GLU A 48 -5.04 7.90 15.61
CA GLU A 48 -4.06 8.68 16.39
C GLU A 48 -4.70 9.43 17.59
N GLY A 49 -6.02 9.62 17.58
CA GLY A 49 -6.76 10.10 18.76
C GLY A 49 -6.82 9.11 19.94
N ALA A 50 -6.54 7.80 19.72
CA ALA A 50 -6.67 6.76 20.74
C ALA A 50 -5.33 6.30 21.34
N HIS A 51 -4.20 6.66 20.74
CA HIS A 51 -2.88 6.29 21.25
C HIS A 51 -1.97 7.51 21.38
N ARG A 52 -2.17 8.25 22.49
CA ARG A 52 -1.07 9.04 23.04
C ARG A 52 0.11 8.12 23.31
N GLU A 53 1.20 8.38 22.58
CA GLU A 53 2.46 7.68 22.65
C GLU A 53 2.93 7.52 24.11
N THR A 54 3.08 6.28 24.55
CA THR A 54 3.82 5.97 25.78
C THR A 54 5.25 5.59 25.37
N PRO A 55 6.29 6.34 25.80
CA PRO A 55 7.66 6.03 25.44
C PRO A 55 8.11 4.75 26.16
N GLY A 56 8.46 3.68 25.42
CA GLY A 56 9.12 2.51 26.02
C GLY A 56 8.73 1.12 25.52
N SER A 57 7.94 0.97 24.45
CA SER A 57 7.50 -0.36 23.99
C SER A 57 8.65 -1.19 23.38
N ARG A 58 9.40 -1.88 24.24
CA ARG A 58 10.30 -3.02 23.93
C ARG A 58 9.51 -4.28 23.52
N GLY A 59 8.39 -4.13 22.81
CA GLY A 59 7.45 -5.22 22.53
C GLY A 59 7.53 -5.85 21.13
N ARG A 60 8.23 -5.25 20.16
CA ARG A 60 8.19 -5.71 18.75
C ARG A 60 8.66 -7.15 18.55
N LYS A 61 9.77 -7.57 19.16
CA LYS A 61 10.37 -8.90 18.91
C LYS A 61 9.57 -10.09 19.44
N ALA A 62 8.73 -9.90 20.47
CA ALA A 62 7.91 -10.98 21.04
C ALA A 62 6.62 -11.21 20.23
N LYS A 63 6.04 -10.13 19.67
CA LYS A 63 4.84 -10.22 18.80
C LYS A 63 5.13 -10.93 17.48
N ASP A 64 6.32 -10.72 16.91
CA ASP A 64 6.69 -11.34 15.62
C ASP A 64 6.73 -12.89 15.67
N LYS A 65 7.07 -13.49 16.83
CA LYS A 65 7.09 -14.96 16.99
C LYS A 65 5.68 -15.56 17.09
N ALA A 66 4.77 -14.90 17.80
CA ALA A 66 3.38 -15.35 17.94
C ALA A 66 2.57 -15.17 16.64
N ALA A 67 2.87 -14.11 15.87
CA ALA A 67 2.27 -13.89 14.55
C ALA A 67 2.69 -15.00 13.55
N LYS A 68 3.97 -15.37 13.53
CA LYS A 68 4.50 -16.44 12.67
C LYS A 68 3.85 -17.81 12.93
N SER A 69 3.68 -18.21 14.19
CA SER A 69 3.05 -19.49 14.52
C SER A 69 1.58 -19.57 14.08
N ARG A 70 0.89 -18.43 14.06
CA ARG A 70 -0.51 -18.35 13.62
C ARG A 70 -0.63 -18.35 12.09
N ALA A 71 0.32 -17.72 11.40
CA ALA A 71 0.43 -17.76 9.94
C ALA A 71 0.67 -19.18 9.41
N GLU A 72 1.59 -19.96 10.03
CA GLU A 72 1.83 -21.37 9.67
C GLU A 72 0.57 -22.25 9.78
N THR A 73 -0.33 -21.95 10.72
CA THR A 73 -1.59 -22.71 10.90
C THR A 73 -2.61 -22.42 9.80
N LEU A 74 -2.53 -21.25 9.16
CA LEU A 74 -3.45 -20.81 8.11
C LEU A 74 -3.01 -21.28 6.72
N MET A 75 -1.79 -21.81 6.59
CA MET A 75 -1.27 -22.33 5.33
C MET A 75 -1.88 -23.71 5.00
N PRO A 76 -2.17 -23.99 3.73
CA PRO A 76 -2.55 -25.33 3.30
C PRO A 76 -1.40 -26.31 3.57
N LYS A 77 -1.73 -27.53 4.03
CA LYS A 77 -0.74 -28.54 4.48
C LYS A 77 0.31 -28.93 3.44
N ASN A 78 0.04 -28.74 2.15
CA ASN A 78 0.97 -28.97 1.03
C ASN A 78 0.92 -27.80 0.02
N PRO A 79 1.56 -26.66 0.28
CA PRO A 79 1.49 -25.51 -0.62
C PRO A 79 2.31 -25.72 -1.91
N GLN A 80 3.29 -26.63 -1.90
CA GLN A 80 4.15 -26.93 -3.05
C GLN A 80 3.53 -27.91 -4.06
N THR A 81 2.42 -28.58 -3.73
CA THR A 81 1.75 -29.52 -4.65
C THR A 81 0.54 -28.91 -5.36
N LEU A 82 0.22 -27.65 -5.08
CA LEU A 82 -0.91 -26.94 -5.69
C LEU A 82 -0.53 -26.41 -7.06
N THR A 83 -1.47 -26.45 -8.00
CA THR A 83 -1.28 -25.79 -9.29
C THR A 83 -1.29 -24.26 -9.11
N PRO A 84 -0.67 -23.49 -10.01
CA PRO A 84 -0.70 -22.02 -9.96
C PRO A 84 -2.13 -21.44 -9.85
N GLN A 85 -3.11 -22.09 -10.49
CA GLN A 85 -4.53 -21.69 -10.43
C GLN A 85 -5.15 -21.94 -9.05
N GLN A 86 -4.83 -23.06 -8.41
CA GLN A 86 -5.31 -23.37 -7.06
C GLN A 86 -4.70 -22.43 -6.03
N LEU A 87 -3.42 -22.08 -6.21
CA LEU A 87 -2.71 -21.15 -5.35
C LEU A 87 -3.27 -19.72 -5.47
N ALA A 88 -3.57 -19.26 -6.70
CA ALA A 88 -4.23 -17.98 -6.92
C ALA A 88 -5.62 -17.92 -6.24
N LYS A 89 -6.41 -19.00 -6.35
CA LYS A 89 -7.73 -19.09 -5.70
C LYS A 89 -7.63 -19.02 -4.17
N GLU A 90 -6.62 -19.68 -3.60
CA GLU A 90 -6.39 -19.68 -2.16
C GLU A 90 -5.90 -18.32 -1.64
N ILE A 91 -5.04 -17.64 -2.41
CA ILE A 91 -4.62 -16.26 -2.12
C ILE A 91 -5.84 -15.34 -2.07
N THR A 92 -6.72 -15.38 -3.08
CA THR A 92 -7.93 -14.54 -3.09
C THR A 92 -8.84 -14.83 -1.89
N ARG A 93 -9.01 -16.11 -1.53
CA ARG A 93 -9.81 -16.50 -0.35
C ARG A 93 -9.25 -15.90 0.95
N LEU A 94 -7.94 -15.96 1.13
CA LEU A 94 -7.26 -15.41 2.31
C LEU A 94 -7.27 -13.88 2.31
N GLU A 95 -7.14 -13.23 1.16
CA GLU A 95 -7.28 -11.77 1.04
C GLU A 95 -8.67 -11.31 1.48
N ASP A 96 -9.73 -11.98 1.03
CA ASP A 96 -11.10 -11.68 1.46
C ASP A 96 -11.28 -11.86 2.98
N GLU A 97 -10.74 -12.93 3.57
CA GLU A 97 -10.79 -13.18 5.01
C GLU A 97 -9.98 -12.12 5.80
N MET A 98 -8.84 -11.68 5.27
CA MET A 98 -8.04 -10.60 5.84
C MET A 98 -8.82 -9.28 5.87
N PHE A 99 -9.51 -8.93 4.77
CA PHE A 99 -10.33 -7.72 4.70
C PHE A 99 -11.52 -7.78 5.66
N GLN A 100 -12.16 -8.95 5.81
CA GLN A 100 -13.22 -9.15 6.79
C GLN A 100 -12.70 -9.00 8.22
N ALA A 101 -11.55 -9.61 8.55
CA ALA A 101 -10.92 -9.47 9.86
C ALA A 101 -10.55 -8.01 10.16
N ALA A 102 -10.02 -7.28 9.18
CA ALA A 102 -9.72 -5.84 9.31
C ALA A 102 -10.99 -5.01 9.55
N LYS A 103 -12.09 -5.31 8.83
CA LYS A 103 -13.39 -4.64 9.01
C LYS A 103 -13.98 -4.91 10.40
N SER A 104 -13.75 -6.10 10.94
CA SER A 104 -14.16 -6.51 12.29
C SER A 104 -13.20 -6.05 13.38
N LEU A 105 -12.17 -5.24 13.06
CA LEU A 105 -11.14 -4.76 13.98
C LEU A 105 -10.26 -5.87 14.60
N GLU A 106 -10.23 -7.06 14.00
CA GLU A 106 -9.39 -8.20 14.38
C GLU A 106 -7.98 -8.08 13.76
N PHE A 107 -7.26 -7.00 14.07
CA PHE A 107 -5.99 -6.67 13.40
C PHE A 107 -4.89 -7.73 13.55
N GLU A 108 -4.87 -8.47 14.66
CA GLU A 108 -3.91 -9.55 14.87
C GLU A 108 -4.17 -10.73 13.92
N ARG A 109 -5.44 -11.02 13.64
CA ARG A 109 -5.83 -12.05 12.69
C ARG A 109 -5.54 -11.59 11.26
N ALA A 110 -5.88 -10.35 10.92
CA ALA A 110 -5.58 -9.77 9.62
C ALA A 110 -4.06 -9.77 9.33
N ALA A 111 -3.23 -9.43 10.33
CA ALA A 111 -1.77 -9.47 10.20
C ALA A 111 -1.24 -10.89 9.96
N ALA A 112 -1.76 -11.89 10.69
CA ALA A 112 -1.38 -13.29 10.47
C ALA A 112 -1.76 -13.79 9.07
N ILE A 113 -2.94 -13.41 8.56
CA ILE A 113 -3.38 -13.78 7.21
C ILE A 113 -2.52 -13.08 6.14
N ARG A 114 -2.20 -11.80 6.32
CA ARG A 114 -1.30 -11.05 5.42
C ARG A 114 0.04 -11.75 5.25
N ASP A 115 0.63 -12.20 6.36
CA ASP A 115 1.94 -12.86 6.34
C ASP A 115 1.85 -14.22 5.61
N ALA A 116 0.76 -14.98 5.80
CA ALA A 116 0.50 -16.22 5.06
C ALA A 116 0.29 -15.98 3.55
N VAL A 117 -0.43 -14.91 3.16
CA VAL A 117 -0.62 -14.52 1.76
C VAL A 117 0.71 -14.17 1.10
N ALA A 118 1.56 -13.39 1.78
CA ALA A 118 2.88 -13.03 1.27
C ALA A 118 3.76 -14.26 1.02
N GLU A 119 3.69 -15.26 1.90
CA GLU A 119 4.40 -16.53 1.74
C GLU A 119 3.86 -17.34 0.55
N LEU A 120 2.54 -17.44 0.38
CA LEU A 120 1.93 -18.13 -0.76
C LEU A 120 2.24 -17.44 -2.10
N GLN A 121 2.23 -16.10 -2.14
CA GLN A 121 2.64 -15.34 -3.33
C GLN A 121 4.10 -15.61 -3.70
N SER A 122 4.99 -15.72 -2.71
CA SER A 122 6.41 -16.05 -2.95
C SER A 122 6.61 -17.46 -3.51
N LEU A 123 5.69 -18.38 -3.26
CA LEU A 123 5.70 -19.74 -3.83
C LEU A 123 5.07 -19.78 -5.22
N ALA A 124 4.08 -18.91 -5.49
CA ALA A 124 3.36 -18.85 -6.76
C ALA A 124 4.17 -18.23 -7.90
N PHE A 125 4.97 -17.20 -7.58
CA PHE A 125 5.64 -16.34 -8.56
C PHE A 125 7.16 -16.47 -8.53
N LYS A 126 7.66 -17.69 -8.27
CA LYS A 126 9.08 -18.03 -8.45
C LYS A 126 9.42 -18.41 -9.88
#